data_AF-A0AA40WGB3-F1
#
_entry.id   AF-A0AA40WGB3-F1
#
_cell.length_a   1.000
_cell.length_b   1.000
_cell.length_c   1.000
_cell.angle_alpha   90.00
_cell.angle_beta   90.00
_cell.angle_gamma   90.00
#
_symmetry.space_group_name_H-M   'P 1'
#
loop_
_entity.id
_entity.type
_entity.pdbx_description
1 polymer ?
#
loop_
_entity_poly.entity_id
_entity_poly.type
_entity_poly.pdbx_seq_one_letter_code
_entity_poly.pdbx_strand_id
1 'polypeptide(L)'
;MQAQTTQVKGLKELGLEPSEIFHNLSYDEIYEHEKRNGETVVSSNGTMMVDTGIFTGRSPKDKYFVDEPSSNGNIWWSHINFKVSEAIFDELYKKCVNYLNHKKL
;
A
#
# COMPACT_ATOMS: atom_id res chain seq x y z
N MET A 1 -15.68 21.39 -0.90
CA MET A 1 -14.83 21.65 0.28
C MET A 1 -13.39 21.67 -0.21
N GLN A 2 -12.62 22.71 0.13
CA GLN A 2 -11.21 22.76 -0.20
C GLN A 2 -10.48 21.82 0.76
N ALA A 3 -9.87 20.75 0.24
CA ALA A 3 -9.01 19.89 1.03
C ALA A 3 -7.87 20.74 1.58
N GLN A 4 -7.75 20.83 2.90
CA GLN A 4 -6.60 21.46 3.54
C GLN A 4 -5.36 20.65 3.16
N THR A 5 -4.45 21.25 2.38
CA THR A 5 -3.17 20.63 2.02
C THR A 5 -2.28 20.60 3.26
N THR A 6 -2.53 19.65 4.15
CA THR A 6 -1.60 19.33 5.23
C THR A 6 -0.34 18.78 4.57
N GLN A 7 0.81 19.43 4.76
CA GLN A 7 2.08 18.91 4.28
C GLN A 7 2.34 17.56 4.94
N VAL A 8 2.18 16.48 4.18
CA VAL A 8 2.43 15.12 4.67
C VAL A 8 3.93 14.95 4.91
N LYS A 9 4.30 14.73 6.16
CA LYS A 9 5.70 14.52 6.57
C LYS A 9 6.14 13.10 6.22
N GLY A 10 7.42 12.90 5.95
CA GLY A 10 8.04 11.58 5.77
C GLY A 10 8.02 11.00 4.34
N LEU A 11 7.25 11.54 3.39
CA LEU A 11 7.21 11.00 2.02
C LEU A 11 8.59 11.06 1.33
N LYS A 12 9.31 12.16 1.51
CA LYS A 12 10.67 12.31 0.95
C LYS A 12 11.67 11.32 1.55
N GLU A 13 11.52 10.99 2.84
CA GLU A 13 12.36 10.00 3.52
C GLU A 13 12.11 8.59 2.96
N LEU A 14 10.88 8.33 2.49
CA LEU A 14 10.51 7.12 1.76
C LEU A 14 10.90 7.16 0.26
N GLY A 15 11.47 8.27 -0.24
CA GLY A 15 11.81 8.44 -1.65
C GLY A 15 10.61 8.69 -2.57
N LEU A 16 9.46 9.10 -2.01
CA LEU A 16 8.22 9.31 -2.74
C LEU A 16 8.02 10.78 -3.17
N GLU A 17 7.68 10.96 -4.44
CA GLU A 17 7.34 12.24 -5.09
C GLU A 17 6.02 12.09 -5.89
N PRO A 18 4.88 11.99 -5.20
CA PRO A 18 3.57 11.83 -5.85
C PRO A 18 3.12 13.10 -6.58
N SER A 19 2.22 12.95 -7.57
CA SER A 19 1.64 14.08 -8.31
C SER A 19 0.57 14.82 -7.50
N GLU A 20 -0.13 14.10 -6.62
CA GLU A 20 -1.23 14.60 -5.80
C GLU A 20 -1.30 13.76 -4.53
N ILE A 21 -1.67 14.37 -3.40
CA ILE A 21 -1.75 13.70 -2.10
C ILE A 21 -3.12 13.95 -1.48
N PHE A 22 -3.81 12.87 -1.13
CA PHE A 22 -5.08 12.81 -0.44
C PHE A 22 -4.88 12.24 0.97
N HIS A 23 -4.65 13.11 1.94
CA HIS A 23 -4.30 12.70 3.31
C HIS A 23 -5.49 12.80 4.26
N ASN A 24 -5.75 11.73 5.02
CA ASN A 24 -6.82 11.64 6.01
C ASN A 24 -8.21 12.01 5.45
N LEU A 25 -8.54 11.48 4.27
CA LEU A 25 -9.88 11.61 3.69
C LEU A 25 -10.95 11.09 4.67
N SER A 26 -12.07 11.80 4.73
CA SER A 26 -13.28 11.32 5.39
C SER A 26 -13.90 10.14 4.64
N TYR A 27 -14.81 9.42 5.29
CA TYR A 27 -15.54 8.31 4.64
C TYR A 27 -16.27 8.75 3.36
N ASP A 28 -16.90 9.93 3.37
CA ASP A 28 -17.61 10.47 2.20
C ASP A 28 -16.64 10.80 1.05
N GLU A 29 -15.45 11.32 1.37
CA GLU A 29 -14.42 11.59 0.37
C GLU A 29 -13.85 10.28 -0.22
N ILE A 30 -13.60 9.26 0.61
CA ILE A 30 -13.17 7.93 0.14
C ILE A 30 -14.23 7.32 -0.79
N TYR A 31 -15.49 7.36 -0.38
CA TYR A 31 -16.61 6.83 -1.15
C TYR A 31 -16.70 7.45 -2.56
N GLU A 32 -16.57 8.78 -2.65
CA GLU A 32 -16.60 9.49 -3.93
C GLU A 32 -15.31 9.28 -4.76
N HIS A 33 -14.17 9.03 -4.11
CA HIS A 33 -12.92 8.68 -4.79
C HIS A 33 -13.02 7.32 -5.48
N GLU A 34 -13.36 6.28 -4.71
CA GLU A 34 -13.51 4.90 -5.18
C GLU A 34 -14.51 4.81 -6.35
N LYS A 35 -15.67 5.49 -6.21
CA LYS A 35 -16.70 5.57 -7.24
C LYS A 35 -16.20 6.29 -8.51
N ARG A 36 -15.48 7.40 -8.35
CA ARG A 36 -14.94 8.18 -9.49
C ARG A 36 -13.84 7.43 -10.24
N ASN A 37 -13.04 6.65 -9.53
CA ASN A 37 -12.00 5.82 -10.11
C ASN A 37 -12.57 4.57 -10.82
N GLY A 38 -13.83 4.23 -10.58
CA GLY A 38 -14.46 3.02 -11.14
C GLY A 38 -13.89 1.73 -10.54
N GLU A 39 -13.35 1.81 -9.31
CA GLU A 39 -12.74 0.67 -8.60
C GLU A 39 -13.79 -0.21 -7.92
N THR A 40 -15.03 0.27 -7.84
CA THR A 40 -16.08 -0.29 -7.01
C THR A 40 -17.45 -0.20 -7.68
N VAL A 41 -18.42 -0.95 -7.13
CA VAL A 41 -19.84 -0.81 -7.45
C VAL A 41 -20.65 -0.61 -6.18
N VAL A 42 -21.69 0.23 -6.27
CA VAL A 42 -22.55 0.55 -5.13
C VAL A 42 -23.78 -0.34 -5.16
N SER A 43 -24.03 -1.07 -4.06
CA SER A 43 -25.21 -1.91 -3.93
C SER A 43 -26.49 -1.07 -3.76
N SER A 44 -27.67 -1.69 -3.86
CA SER A 44 -28.95 -0.99 -3.73
C SER A 44 -29.18 -0.34 -2.36
N ASN A 45 -28.45 -0.75 -1.32
CA ASN A 45 -28.56 -0.15 0.02
C ASN A 45 -27.45 0.90 0.30
N GLY A 46 -26.64 1.24 -0.70
CA GLY A 46 -25.54 2.21 -0.57
C GLY A 46 -24.22 1.62 -0.07
N THR A 47 -24.12 0.30 0.11
CA THR A 47 -22.86 -0.35 0.50
C THR A 47 -21.90 -0.44 -0.68
N MET A 48 -20.64 -0.06 -0.48
CA MET A 48 -19.57 -0.22 -1.46
C MET A 48 -19.20 -1.71 -1.61
N MET A 49 -19.10 -2.20 -2.84
CA MET A 49 -18.67 -3.56 -3.16
C MET A 49 -17.45 -3.51 -4.08
N VAL A 50 -16.46 -4.36 -3.78
CA VAL A 50 -15.18 -4.46 -4.48
C VAL A 50 -14.92 -5.90 -4.90
N ASP A 51 -14.21 -6.07 -6.01
CA ASP A 51 -13.71 -7.38 -6.47
C ASP A 51 -12.17 -7.33 -6.49
N THR A 52 -11.53 -8.21 -5.73
CA THR A 52 -10.06 -8.29 -5.63
C THR A 52 -9.44 -9.19 -6.71
N GLY A 53 -10.24 -9.64 -7.67
CA GLY A 53 -9.83 -10.49 -8.79
C GLY A 53 -9.42 -11.89 -8.31
N ILE A 54 -8.27 -12.37 -8.78
CA ILE A 54 -7.81 -13.73 -8.45
C ILE A 54 -7.34 -13.88 -6.99
N PHE A 55 -7.01 -12.77 -6.32
CA PHE A 55 -6.49 -12.76 -4.95
C PHE A 55 -7.63 -12.55 -3.95
N THR A 56 -8.46 -13.56 -3.78
CA THR A 56 -9.66 -13.53 -2.90
C THR A 56 -9.36 -13.89 -1.44
N GLY A 57 -8.08 -14.10 -1.10
CA GLY A 57 -7.63 -14.49 0.23
C GLY A 57 -6.15 -14.20 0.44
N ARG A 58 -5.59 -14.74 1.51
CA ARG A 58 -4.15 -14.61 1.79
C ARG A 58 -3.32 -15.41 0.80
N SER A 59 -2.11 -14.94 0.52
CA SER A 59 -1.05 -15.70 -0.15
C SER A 59 0.10 -15.99 0.83
N PRO A 60 -0.02 -17.01 1.72
CA PRO A 60 0.98 -17.25 2.77
C PRO A 60 2.40 -17.50 2.24
N LYS A 61 2.52 -17.99 1.00
CA LYS A 61 3.81 -18.29 0.34
C LYS A 61 4.52 -17.05 -0.20
N ASP A 62 3.85 -15.90 -0.22
CA ASP A 62 4.38 -14.65 -0.77
C ASP A 62 4.78 -13.64 0.33
N LYS A 63 4.79 -14.08 1.60
CA LYS A 63 5.23 -13.27 2.74
C LYS A 63 6.68 -13.58 3.10
N TYR A 64 7.53 -12.56 3.06
CA TYR A 64 8.94 -12.65 3.42
C TYR A 64 9.28 -11.66 4.53
N PHE A 65 10.31 -12.00 5.31
CA PHE A 65 10.98 -11.09 6.23
C PHE A 65 12.41 -10.88 5.77
N VAL A 66 12.87 -9.64 5.81
CA VAL A 66 14.24 -9.31 5.48
C VAL A 66 15.16 -9.94 6.52
N ASP A 67 16.17 -10.65 6.05
CA ASP A 67 17.20 -11.24 6.89
C ASP A 67 18.23 -10.17 7.27
N GLU A 68 17.86 -9.33 8.24
CA GLU A 68 18.69 -8.22 8.73
C GLU A 68 19.12 -8.43 10.20
N PRO A 69 20.27 -7.88 10.63
CA PRO A 69 20.79 -8.09 11.99
C PRO A 69 19.86 -7.62 13.12
N SER A 70 19.06 -6.57 12.87
CA SER A 70 18.20 -5.93 13.87
C SER A 70 17.06 -6.84 14.35
N SER A 71 16.58 -7.73 13.47
CA SER A 71 15.38 -8.56 13.69
C SER A 71 15.65 -10.05 13.61
N ASN A 72 16.77 -10.48 13.02
CA ASN A 72 17.04 -11.90 12.73
C ASN A 72 16.88 -12.83 13.95
N GLY A 73 17.43 -12.45 15.11
CA GLY A 73 17.36 -13.27 16.32
C GLY A 73 15.96 -13.34 16.97
N ASN A 74 15.06 -12.45 16.56
CA ASN A 74 13.71 -12.34 17.12
C ASN A 74 12.63 -13.01 16.25
N ILE A 75 13.00 -13.48 15.06
CA ILE A 75 12.06 -14.09 14.12
C ILE A 75 12.13 -15.61 14.22
N TRP A 76 10.97 -16.24 14.33
CA TRP A 76 10.86 -17.69 14.28
C TRP A 76 10.95 -18.20 12.83
N TRP A 77 12.16 -18.49 12.37
CA TRP A 77 12.44 -18.96 11.01
C TRP A 77 11.89 -20.37 10.77
N SER A 78 11.13 -20.54 9.69
CA SER A 78 10.48 -21.82 9.34
C SER A 78 10.01 -21.83 7.89
N HIS A 79 9.31 -22.90 7.49
CA HIS A 79 8.60 -22.97 6.20
C HIS A 79 7.36 -22.05 6.14
N ILE A 80 7.11 -21.22 7.16
CA ILE A 80 6.03 -20.22 7.22
C ILE A 80 6.62 -18.80 7.13
N ASN A 81 7.74 -18.55 7.81
CA ASN A 81 8.43 -17.25 7.80
C ASN A 81 9.67 -17.33 6.91
N PHE A 82 9.49 -16.97 5.63
CA PHE A 82 10.55 -17.02 4.64
C PHE A 82 11.51 -15.85 4.77
N LYS A 83 12.80 -16.12 4.56
CA LYS A 83 13.85 -15.11 4.51
C LYS A 83 13.95 -14.50 3.12
N VAL A 84 14.25 -13.22 3.06
CA VAL A 84 14.71 -12.53 1.85
C VAL A 84 15.94 -11.68 2.19
N SER A 85 16.87 -11.53 1.25
CA SER A 85 18.04 -10.68 1.51
C SER A 85 17.67 -9.20 1.45
N GLU A 86 18.45 -8.36 2.15
CA GLU A 86 18.34 -6.89 2.07
C GLU A 86 18.42 -6.40 0.62
N ALA A 87 19.33 -6.97 -0.20
CA ALA A 87 19.48 -6.58 -1.60
C ALA A 87 18.22 -6.82 -2.46
N ILE A 88 17.50 -7.93 -2.24
CA ILE A 88 16.24 -8.21 -2.95
C ILE A 88 15.15 -7.25 -2.47
N PHE A 89 15.08 -6.98 -1.16
CA PHE A 89 14.15 -6.00 -0.63
C PHE A 89 14.39 -4.62 -1.25
N ASP A 90 15.64 -4.15 -1.31
CA ASP A 90 16.00 -2.86 -1.91
C ASP A 90 15.60 -2.77 -3.39
N GLU A 91 15.75 -3.85 -4.15
CA GLU A 91 15.32 -3.91 -5.54
C GLU A 91 13.79 -3.76 -5.67
N LEU A 92 13.03 -4.50 -4.85
CA LEU A 92 11.57 -4.45 -4.84
C LEU A 92 11.07 -3.09 -4.34
N TYR A 93 11.70 -2.54 -3.31
CA TYR A 93 11.40 -1.21 -2.77
C TYR A 93 11.56 -0.14 -3.85
N LYS A 94 12.68 -0.15 -4.58
CA LYS A 94 12.91 0.77 -5.72
C LYS A 94 11.83 0.63 -6.79
N LYS A 95 11.41 -0.60 -7.12
CA LYS A 95 10.31 -0.84 -8.08
C LYS A 95 9.00 -0.22 -7.59
N CYS A 96 8.65 -0.41 -6.32
CA CYS A 96 7.45 0.18 -5.73
C CYS A 96 7.50 1.71 -5.73
N VAL A 97 8.60 2.31 -5.26
CA VAL A 97 8.78 3.77 -5.24
C VAL A 97 8.70 4.35 -6.66
N ASN A 98 9.40 3.76 -7.62
CA ASN A 98 9.36 4.22 -9.01
C ASN A 98 7.95 4.14 -9.61
N TYR A 99 7.18 3.13 -9.25
CA TYR A 99 5.79 2.98 -9.71
C TYR A 99 4.86 4.02 -9.09
N LEU A 100 5.01 4.28 -7.79
CA LEU A 100 4.17 5.20 -7.03
C LEU A 100 4.51 6.67 -7.28
N ASN A 101 5.75 6.96 -7.68
CA ASN A 101 6.15 8.32 -8.04
C ASN A 101 5.30 8.86 -9.20
N HIS A 102 4.93 10.13 -9.09
CA HIS A 102 4.04 10.82 -10.02
C HIS A 102 2.63 10.21 -10.15
N LYS A 103 2.24 9.31 -9.23
CA LYS A 103 0.86 8.89 -9.03
C LYS A 103 0.18 9.75 -7.98
N LYS A 104 -1.14 9.65 -7.96
CA LYS A 104 -1.98 10.13 -6.86
C LYS A 104 -1.82 9.18 -5.69
N LEU A 105 -1.55 9.72 -4.49
CA LEU A 105 -1.48 8.98 -3.23
C LEU A 105 -2.58 9.42 -2.27
#